data_AF-A0A6V7WQ73-F1
#
_entry.id   AF-A0A6V7WQ73-F1
#
_cell.length_a   1.000
_cell.length_b   1.000
_cell.length_c   1.000
_cell.angle_alpha   90.00
_cell.angle_beta   90.00
_cell.angle_gamma   90.00
#
_symmetry.space_group_name_H-M   'P 1'
#
loop_
_entity.id
_entity.type
_entity.pdbx_description
1 polymer ?
#
loop_
_entity_poly.entity_id
_entity_poly.type
_entity_poly.pdbx_seq_one_letter_code
_entity_poly.pdbx_strand_id
1 'polypeptide(L)'
;MTTVAWSHTTQIGCGIQLCPAQDWCSGWNPPCFNTTLISCNYYNPTDDSANTLLYERGNPCMKDSDCDYYANSKCDTSCGLCKAPLNAVDPHKPPKN
;
A
#
# COMPACT_ATOMS: atom_id res chain seq x y z
N MET A 1 -0.86 -2.00 -10.69
CA MET A 1 -1.51 -2.50 -9.45
C MET A 1 -0.49 -3.33 -8.67
N THR A 2 0.61 -2.72 -8.22
CA THR A 2 1.71 -3.39 -7.51
C THR A 2 1.75 -2.98 -6.04
N THR A 3 1.42 -1.71 -5.76
CA THR A 3 1.52 -1.10 -4.43
C THR A 3 0.60 -1.69 -3.36
N VAL A 4 -0.58 -2.22 -3.76
CA VAL A 4 -1.53 -2.88 -2.84
C VAL A 4 -0.99 -4.17 -2.22
N ALA A 5 0.01 -4.79 -2.85
CA ALA A 5 0.51 -6.11 -2.50
C ALA A 5 1.94 -6.09 -1.93
N TRP A 6 2.50 -4.90 -1.70
CA TRP A 6 3.82 -4.77 -1.09
C TRP A 6 3.79 -5.29 0.35
N SER A 7 4.45 -6.41 0.61
CA SER A 7 4.39 -7.15 1.88
C SER A 7 4.90 -6.35 3.07
N HIS A 8 5.77 -5.37 2.84
CA HIS A 8 6.31 -4.48 3.87
C HIS A 8 5.47 -3.21 4.07
N THR A 9 4.42 -2.97 3.28
CA THR A 9 3.54 -1.83 3.56
C THR A 9 2.70 -2.12 4.79
N THR A 10 2.77 -1.23 5.79
CA THR A 10 2.11 -1.40 7.09
C THR A 10 0.97 -0.43 7.32
N GLN A 11 0.86 0.62 6.50
CA GLN A 11 -0.18 1.63 6.63
C GLN A 11 -0.64 2.12 5.25
N ILE A 12 -1.95 2.34 5.15
CA ILE A 12 -2.62 2.87 3.97
C ILE A 12 -3.56 4.00 4.39
N GLY A 13 -3.55 5.09 3.64
CA GLY A 13 -4.50 6.19 3.79
C GLY A 13 -5.17 6.48 2.45
N CYS A 14 -6.50 6.39 2.40
CA CYS A 14 -7.28 6.62 1.19
C CYS A 14 -8.19 7.85 1.32
N GLY A 15 -8.33 8.59 0.22
CA GLY A 15 -9.27 9.68 0.04
C GLY A 15 -10.22 9.37 -1.11
N ILE A 16 -11.48 9.79 -0.97
CA ILE A 16 -12.52 9.62 -1.98
C ILE A 16 -13.03 11.01 -2.36
N GLN A 17 -13.17 11.26 -3.65
CA GLN A 17 -13.76 12.46 -4.19
C GLN A 17 -14.79 12.09 -5.27
N LEU A 18 -16.00 12.63 -5.13
CA LEU A 18 -17.02 12.56 -6.17
C LEU A 18 -16.80 13.72 -7.14
N CYS A 19 -16.41 13.42 -8.36
CA CYS A 19 -16.14 14.38 -9.42
C CYS A 19 -17.31 14.37 -10.41
N PRO A 20 -18.22 15.36 -10.39
CA PRO A 20 -19.23 15.48 -11.44
C PRO A 20 -18.57 15.74 -12.79
N ALA A 21 -19.26 15.41 -13.88
CA ALA A 21 -18.85 15.76 -15.24
C ALA A 21 -18.57 17.26 -15.31
N GLN A 22 -17.43 17.63 -15.88
CA GLN A 22 -16.97 19.01 -15.90
C GLN A 22 -17.30 19.67 -17.24
N ASP A 23 -17.80 20.90 -17.19
CA ASP A 23 -18.24 21.62 -18.39
C ASP A 23 -17.10 21.90 -19.37
N TRP A 24 -15.87 22.10 -18.87
CA TRP A 24 -14.70 22.44 -19.67
C TRP A 24 -14.25 21.33 -20.63
N CYS A 25 -14.69 20.09 -20.42
CA CYS A 25 -14.38 18.93 -21.25
C CYS A 25 -15.63 18.30 -21.89
N SER A 26 -16.74 19.04 -21.94
CA SER A 26 -17.98 18.62 -22.61
C SER A 26 -17.82 18.45 -24.13
N GLY A 27 -16.84 19.13 -24.74
CA GLY A 27 -16.51 19.02 -26.16
C GLY A 27 -15.48 17.95 -26.53
N TRP A 28 -14.93 17.19 -25.55
CA TRP A 28 -13.98 16.11 -25.83
C TRP A 28 -14.70 14.83 -26.31
N ASN A 29 -13.99 13.98 -27.07
CA ASN A 29 -14.52 12.68 -27.50
C ASN A 29 -13.61 11.53 -26.99
N PRO A 30 -14.04 10.75 -25.97
CA PRO A 30 -15.31 10.86 -25.27
C PRO A 30 -15.38 12.07 -24.31
N PRO A 31 -16.59 12.55 -23.97
CA PRO A 31 -16.76 13.68 -23.06
C PRO A 31 -16.40 13.27 -21.62
N CYS A 32 -16.36 14.25 -20.72
CA CYS A 32 -16.25 13.96 -19.30
C CYS A 32 -17.49 13.27 -18.74
N PHE A 33 -17.28 12.36 -17.79
CA PHE A 33 -18.32 11.64 -17.08
C PHE A 33 -18.24 11.92 -15.59
N ASN A 34 -19.36 11.70 -14.89
CA ASN A 34 -19.34 11.60 -13.43
C ASN A 34 -18.38 10.48 -13.03
N THR A 35 -17.38 10.84 -12.24
CA THR A 35 -16.27 9.98 -11.86
C THR A 35 -16.15 9.95 -10.34
N THR A 36 -16.03 8.76 -9.75
CA THR A 36 -15.60 8.64 -8.35
C THR A 36 -14.10 8.41 -8.35
N LEU A 37 -13.34 9.39 -7.87
CA LEU A 37 -11.90 9.27 -7.73
C LEU A 37 -11.58 8.72 -6.34
N ILE A 38 -10.87 7.59 -6.33
CA ILE A 38 -10.33 6.99 -5.10
C ILE A 38 -8.82 7.01 -5.23
N SER A 39 -8.16 7.67 -4.29
CA SER A 39 -6.69 7.72 -4.22
C SER A 39 -6.23 7.16 -2.89
N CYS A 40 -5.27 6.25 -2.92
CA CYS A 40 -4.68 5.65 -1.73
C CYS A 40 -3.17 5.90 -1.72
N ASN A 41 -2.68 6.38 -0.59
CA ASN A 41 -1.27 6.52 -0.30
C ASN A 41 -0.83 5.38 0.62
N TYR A 42 0.28 4.77 0.28
CA TYR A 42 0.91 3.69 1.03
C TYR A 42 2.12 4.27 1.74
N TYR A 43 2.26 4.00 3.04
CA TYR A 43 3.40 4.49 3.81
C TYR A 43 4.59 3.54 3.67
N ASN A 44 5.79 4.12 3.64
CA ASN A 44 7.02 3.44 3.22
C ASN A 44 6.87 2.74 1.86
N PRO A 45 6.41 3.45 0.81
CA PRO A 45 6.44 2.88 -0.51
C PRO A 45 7.91 2.64 -0.87
N THR A 46 8.26 1.43 -1.31
CA THR A 46 9.50 1.25 -2.05
C THR A 46 9.46 2.18 -3.27
N ASP A 47 10.61 2.46 -3.86
CA ASP A 47 10.57 2.97 -5.21
C ASP A 47 9.74 2.01 -6.08
N ASP A 48 8.79 2.56 -6.85
CA ASP A 48 8.05 1.80 -7.88
C ASP A 48 8.99 1.58 -9.09
N SER A 49 10.24 1.21 -8.79
CA SER A 49 11.21 0.81 -9.78
C SER A 49 10.79 -0.58 -10.28
N ALA A 50 10.93 -0.79 -11.59
CA ALA A 50 10.35 -1.95 -12.29
C ALA A 50 10.88 -3.34 -11.83
N ASN A 51 11.74 -3.40 -10.81
CA ASN A 51 12.34 -4.62 -10.28
C ASN A 51 12.20 -4.77 -8.75
N THR A 52 11.32 -3.98 -8.11
CA THR A 52 11.05 -4.14 -6.68
C THR A 52 10.28 -5.44 -6.41
N LEU A 53 10.83 -6.29 -5.53
CA LEU A 53 10.15 -7.49 -5.08
C LEU A 53 8.91 -7.12 -4.27
N LEU A 54 7.73 -7.59 -4.70
CA LEU A 54 6.48 -7.24 -4.04
C LEU A 54 6.28 -7.97 -2.72
N TYR A 55 6.56 -9.27 -2.74
CA TYR A 55 6.47 -10.17 -1.60
C TYR A 55 7.34 -11.39 -1.86
N GLU A 56 7.76 -12.04 -0.78
CA GLU A 56 8.43 -13.33 -0.84
C GLU A 56 7.38 -14.45 -0.82
N ARG A 57 7.61 -15.52 -1.58
CA ARG A 57 6.79 -16.72 -1.46
C ARG A 57 7.10 -17.37 -0.12
N GLY A 58 6.09 -17.55 0.72
CA GLY A 58 6.23 -18.18 2.02
C GLY A 58 4.89 -18.62 2.59
N ASN A 59 4.94 -19.18 3.79
CA ASN A 59 3.73 -19.49 4.56
C ASN A 59 3.22 -18.23 5.27
N PRO A 60 1.90 -18.09 5.47
CA PRO A 60 1.38 -17.07 6.38
C PRO A 60 1.93 -17.26 7.79
N CYS A 61 1.98 -16.18 8.58
CA CYS A 61 2.43 -16.28 9.96
C CYS A 61 1.46 -17.14 10.79
N MET A 62 2.01 -17.94 11.73
CA MET A 62 1.23 -18.73 12.68
C MET A 62 1.49 -18.32 14.14
N LYS A 63 2.54 -17.54 14.37
CA LYS A 63 2.93 -16.97 15.67
C LYS A 63 3.75 -15.70 15.46
N ASP A 64 3.89 -14.88 16.49
CA ASP A 64 4.60 -13.60 16.43
C ASP A 64 6.03 -13.72 15.87
N SER A 65 6.73 -14.80 16.19
CA SER A 65 8.12 -15.03 15.74
C SER A 65 8.25 -15.27 14.23
N ASP A 66 7.15 -15.55 13.52
CA ASP A 66 7.17 -15.74 12.07
C ASP A 66 7.15 -14.38 11.32
N CYS A 67 6.95 -13.28 12.04
CA CYS A 67 6.95 -11.92 11.50
C CYS A 67 8.30 -11.24 11.78
N ASP A 68 9.24 -11.42 10.86
CA ASP A 68 10.65 -11.02 11.03
C ASP A 68 11.03 -9.71 10.33
N TYR A 69 10.22 -9.22 9.40
CA TYR A 69 10.53 -7.99 8.66
C TYR A 69 10.62 -6.76 9.56
N TYR A 70 9.63 -6.53 10.44
CA TYR A 70 9.64 -5.45 11.42
C TYR A 70 9.79 -6.01 12.83
N ALA A 71 10.78 -5.52 13.57
CA ALA A 71 10.97 -5.90 14.97
C ALA A 71 9.71 -5.66 15.81
N ASN A 72 9.41 -6.59 16.72
CA ASN A 72 8.22 -6.56 17.60
C ASN A 72 6.87 -6.64 16.86
N SER A 73 6.85 -7.16 15.64
CA SER A 73 5.60 -7.46 14.94
C SER A 73 4.78 -8.55 15.67
N LYS A 74 3.47 -8.49 15.47
CA LYS A 74 2.51 -9.47 15.98
C LYS A 74 1.85 -10.22 14.84
N CYS A 75 1.63 -11.51 15.01
CA CYS A 75 0.91 -12.30 14.03
C CYS A 75 -0.60 -12.24 14.31
N ASP A 76 -1.38 -11.86 13.31
CA ASP A 76 -2.82 -12.10 13.31
C ASP A 76 -3.11 -13.49 12.76
N THR A 77 -3.15 -14.48 13.65
CA THR A 77 -3.34 -15.89 13.27
C THR A 77 -4.69 -16.19 12.63
N SER A 78 -5.67 -15.28 12.74
CA SER A 78 -6.98 -15.45 12.09
C SER A 78 -6.92 -15.31 10.57
N CYS A 79 -5.95 -14.54 10.05
CA CYS A 79 -5.80 -14.23 8.63
C CYS A 79 -4.38 -14.43 8.11
N GLY A 80 -3.42 -14.78 8.98
CA GLY A 80 -2.03 -15.03 8.61
C GLY A 80 -1.22 -13.77 8.31
N LEU A 81 -1.66 -12.60 8.82
CA LEU A 81 -1.04 -11.30 8.53
C LEU A 81 -0.15 -10.81 9.67
N CYS A 82 1.02 -10.28 9.31
CA CYS A 82 1.91 -9.61 10.25
C CYS A 82 1.47 -8.16 10.48
N LYS A 83 1.31 -7.77 11.75
CA LYS A 83 1.00 -6.41 12.19
C LYS A 83 2.25 -5.78 12.78
N ALA A 84 2.81 -4.81 12.07
CA ALA A 84 3.96 -4.05 12.54
C ALA A 84 3.58 -3.10 13.70
N PRO A 85 4.53 -2.72 14.56
CA PRO A 85 4.29 -1.69 15.57
C PRO A 85 3.99 -0.32 14.93
N LEU A 86 3.33 0.55 15.68
CA LEU A 86 3.12 1.93 15.26
C LEU A 86 4.48 2.61 15.01
N ASN A 87 4.56 3.40 13.94
CA ASN A 87 5.78 4.09 13.50
C ASN A 87 6.97 3.17 13.16
N ALA A 88 6.70 1.92 12.76
CA ALA A 88 7.73 1.03 12.26
C ALA A 88 8.54 1.70 11.13
N VAL A 89 9.85 1.78 11.34
CA VAL A 89 10.79 2.26 10.34
C VAL A 89 11.16 1.08 9.47
N ASP A 90 11.02 1.23 8.16
CA ASP A 90 11.46 0.23 7.19
C ASP A 90 12.98 0.00 7.34
N PRO A 91 13.41 -1.21 7.74
CA PRO A 91 14.82 -1.51 7.97
C PRO A 91 15.65 -1.48 6.67
N HIS A 92 15.00 -1.57 5.50
CA HIS A 92 15.66 -1.55 4.20
C HIS A 92 15.55 -0.20 3.50
N LYS A 93 14.84 0.77 4.09
CA LYS A 93 14.75 2.11 3.52
C LYS A 93 16.07 2.85 3.71
N PRO A 94 16.72 3.31 2.63
CA PRO A 94 17.95 4.08 2.75
C PRO A 94 17.68 5.40 3.50
N PRO A 95 18.65 5.87 4.32
CA PRO A 95 18.53 7.16 4.98
C PRO A 95 18.35 8.27 3.94
N LYS A 96 17.43 9.21 4.21
CA LYS A 96 17.32 10.42 3.41
C LYS A 96 18.55 11.27 3.67
N ASN A 97 19.42 11.40 2.66
CA ASN A 97 20.49 12.41 2.64
C ASN A 97 19.91 13.81 2.62
#